data_AF-A0A7X9PBH5-F1
#
_entry.id   AF-A0A7X9PBH5-F1
#
_cell.length_a   1.000
_cell.length_b   1.000
_cell.length_c   1.000
_cell.angle_alpha   90.00
_cell.angle_beta   90.00
_cell.angle_gamma   90.00
#
_symmetry.space_group_name_H-M   'P 1'
#
loop_
_entity.id
_entity.type
_entity.pdbx_description
1 polymer ?
#
loop_
_entity_poly.entity_id
_entity_poly.type
_entity_poly.pdbx_seq_one_letter_code
_entity_poly.pdbx_strand_id
1 'polypeptide(L)' 'QGKAGRVRNMGRRPTVRGVVMNPRDHPHGGGEGKAQVGRKTPMSKWGKKVGGVKTRHNKSTSKYIIKRRTK' A
#
# COMPACT_ATOMS: atom_id res chain seq x y z
N GLN A 1 24.39 -6.55 -12.19
CA GLN A 1 23.05 -6.10 -12.68
C GLN A 1 21.94 -6.85 -11.94
N GLY A 2 20.82 -6.19 -11.63
CA GLY A 2 19.66 -6.84 -11.01
C GLY A 2 18.65 -7.30 -12.07
N LYS A 3 18.54 -8.60 -12.33
CA LYS A 3 17.51 -9.18 -13.21
C LYS A 3 16.21 -9.41 -12.45
N ALA A 4 15.07 -9.27 -13.11
CA ALA A 4 13.74 -9.56 -12.53
C ALA A 4 13.68 -11.00 -11.93
N GLY A 5 14.36 -11.96 -12.57
CA GLY A 5 14.46 -13.34 -12.08
C GLY A 5 15.09 -13.50 -10.70
N ARG A 6 15.96 -12.56 -10.26
CA ARG A 6 16.56 -12.65 -8.92
C ARG A 6 15.50 -12.51 -7.82
N VAL A 7 14.53 -11.61 -7.99
CA VAL A 7 13.42 -11.40 -7.05
C VAL A 7 12.46 -12.59 -7.06
N ARG A 8 12.26 -13.21 -8.23
CA ARG A 8 11.46 -14.44 -8.38
C ARG A 8 12.07 -15.61 -7.63
N ASN A 9 13.40 -15.76 -7.67
CA ASN A 9 14.11 -16.81 -6.91
C ASN A 9 14.03 -16.61 -5.39
N MET A 10 13.71 -15.41 -4.91
CA MET A 10 13.41 -15.14 -3.50
C MET A 10 11.93 -15.42 -3.13
N GLY A 11 11.15 -16.02 -4.03
CA GLY A 11 9.72 -16.32 -3.81
C GLY A 11 8.78 -15.12 -3.95
N ARG A 12 9.27 -13.94 -4.36
CA ARG A 12 8.44 -12.74 -4.53
C ARG A 12 7.84 -12.68 -5.93
N ARG A 13 6.51 -12.55 -6.00
CA ARG A 13 5.75 -12.41 -7.25
C ARG A 13 5.61 -10.94 -7.66
N PRO A 14 5.44 -10.64 -8.95
CA PRO A 14 5.18 -9.28 -9.41
C PRO A 14 3.86 -8.74 -8.83
N THR A 15 3.82 -7.43 -8.58
CA THR A 15 2.63 -6.70 -8.11
C THR A 15 2.28 -5.59 -9.10
N VAL A 16 1.00 -5.45 -9.45
CA VAL A 16 0.51 -4.41 -10.36
C VAL A 16 0.12 -3.16 -9.57
N ARG A 17 0.37 -1.97 -10.14
CA ARG A 17 -0.02 -0.68 -9.53
C ARG A 17 -1.53 -0.45 -9.65
N GLY A 18 -2.16 0.06 -8.59
CA GLY A 18 -3.61 0.31 -8.56
C GLY A 18 -4.12 1.34 -9.57
N VAL A 19 -3.28 2.27 -10.01
CA VAL A 19 -3.62 3.30 -11.02
C VAL A 19 -3.89 2.69 -12.39
N VAL A 20 -3.34 1.51 -12.67
CA VAL A 20 -3.48 0.82 -13.97
C VAL A 20 -4.68 -0.14 -13.98
N MET A 21 -5.34 -0.32 -12.82
CA MET A 21 -6.48 -1.24 -12.69
C MET A 21 -7.80 -0.56 -13.10
N ASN A 22 -8.87 -1.33 -13.20
CA ASN A 22 -10.22 -0.77 -13.41
C ASN A 22 -10.77 -0.16 -12.10
N PRO A 23 -11.75 0.76 -12.16
CA PRO A 23 -12.36 1.37 -10.98
C PRO A 23 -12.95 0.37 -9.97
N ARG A 24 -13.42 -0.79 -10.46
CA ARG A 24 -13.96 -1.88 -9.62
C ARG A 24 -12.89 -2.56 -8.77
N ASP A 25 -11.67 -2.66 -9.30
CA ASP A 25 -10.61 -3.47 -8.72
C ASP A 25 -9.72 -2.67 -7.76
N HIS A 26 -9.60 -1.35 -7.98
CA HIS A 26 -8.82 -0.47 -7.12
C HIS A 26 -9.46 0.92 -7.01
N PRO A 27 -9.45 1.55 -5.82
CA PRO A 27 -9.94 2.94 -5.65
C PRO A 27 -9.21 4.03 -6.45
N HIS A 28 -8.14 3.67 -7.15
CA HIS A 28 -7.33 4.56 -8.00
C HIS A 28 -7.42 4.16 -9.48
N GLY A 29 -8.19 3.12 -9.80
CA GLY A 29 -8.28 2.59 -11.14
C GLY A 29 -9.20 3.42 -12.03
N GLY A 30 -9.03 3.25 -13.35
CA GLY A 30 -9.76 3.95 -14.39
C GLY A 30 -9.11 5.24 -14.88
N GLY A 31 -9.88 5.98 -15.67
CA GLY A 31 -9.41 7.12 -16.48
C GLY A 31 -9.23 6.74 -17.95
N GLU A 32 -9.39 7.72 -18.85
CA GLU A 32 -9.28 7.53 -20.30
C GLU A 32 -7.83 7.24 -20.75
N GLY A 33 -6.86 7.47 -19.87
CA GLY A 33 -5.45 7.19 -20.08
C GLY A 33 -4.70 7.10 -18.75
N LYS A 34 -3.50 7.68 -18.68
CA LYS A 34 -2.74 7.69 -17.42
C LYS A 34 -3.42 8.61 -16.40
N ALA A 35 -4.04 8.02 -15.38
CA ALA A 35 -4.71 8.76 -14.32
C ALA A 35 -3.77 9.17 -13.18
N GLN A 36 -4.08 10.30 -12.55
CA GLN A 36 -3.62 10.63 -11.20
C GLN A 36 -4.54 9.95 -10.17
N VAL A 37 -4.12 9.86 -8.91
CA VAL A 37 -4.88 9.18 -7.85
C VAL A 37 -6.28 9.80 -7.60
N GLY A 38 -6.46 11.10 -7.90
CA GLY A 38 -7.77 11.79 -7.84
C GLY A 38 -8.39 11.93 -6.45
N ARG A 39 -7.79 11.33 -5.41
CA ARG A 39 -8.24 11.36 -4.00
C ARG A 39 -7.26 12.14 -3.13
N LYS A 40 -7.78 12.83 -2.11
CA LYS A 40 -6.97 13.59 -1.13
C LYS A 40 -5.90 12.73 -0.44
N THR A 41 -6.19 11.46 -0.20
CA THR A 41 -5.26 10.51 0.42
C THR A 41 -5.17 9.24 -0.43
N PRO A 42 -3.96 8.66 -0.60
CA PRO A 42 -3.81 7.35 -1.20
C PRO A 42 -4.58 6.28 -0.43
N MET A 43 -5.15 5.33 -1.15
CA MET A 43 -5.96 4.24 -0.63
C MET A 43 -5.36 2.88 -0.98
N SER A 44 -5.63 1.89 -0.13
CA SER A 44 -5.39 0.49 -0.42
C SER A 44 -6.46 -0.04 -1.37
N LYS A 45 -6.25 -1.24 -1.94
CA LYS A 45 -7.26 -1.95 -2.74
C LYS A 45 -8.61 -2.14 -2.02
N TRP A 46 -8.60 -2.09 -0.69
CA TRP A 46 -9.78 -2.25 0.16
C TRP A 46 -10.39 -0.93 0.65
N GLY A 47 -9.96 0.21 0.09
CA GLY A 47 -10.50 1.51 0.46
C GLY A 47 -10.09 1.99 1.86
N LYS A 48 -8.95 1.53 2.39
CA LYS A 48 -8.37 2.09 3.63
C LYS A 48 -7.26 3.07 3.27
N LYS A 49 -7.14 4.17 4.02
CA LYS A 49 -6.08 5.18 3.82
C LYS A 49 -4.70 4.55 3.98
N VAL A 50 -3.76 4.93 3.12
CA VAL A 50 -2.36 4.49 3.16
C VAL A 50 -1.46 5.72 3.34
N GLY A 51 -0.43 5.58 4.18
CA GLY A 51 0.47 6.68 4.54
C GLY A 51 -0.05 7.49 5.73
N GLY A 52 0.82 7.77 6.70
CA GLY A 52 0.52 8.60 7.88
C GLY A 52 -0.43 8.00 8.93
N VAL A 53 -1.19 6.94 8.62
CA VAL A 53 -2.13 6.33 9.56
C VAL A 53 -1.47 5.28 10.46
N LYS A 54 -1.76 5.30 11.76
CA LYS A 54 -1.37 4.25 12.72
C LYS A 54 -2.38 3.11 12.66
N THR A 55 -1.91 1.88 12.44
CA THR A 55 -2.77 0.68 12.36
C THR A 55 -2.77 -0.16 13.65
N ARG A 56 -1.92 0.15 14.63
CA ARG A 56 -1.86 -0.58 15.90
C ARG A 56 -3.03 -0.16 16.81
N HIS A 57 -3.78 -1.14 17.30
CA HIS A 57 -4.96 -0.91 18.14
C HIS A 57 -4.89 -1.59 19.52
N ASN A 58 -3.98 -2.55 19.74
CA ASN A 58 -3.94 -3.30 21.00
C ASN A 58 -3.57 -2.40 22.21
N LYS A 59 -4.53 -2.17 23.10
CA LYS A 59 -4.37 -1.34 24.30
C LYS A 59 -3.62 -2.08 25.42
N SER A 60 -3.86 -3.37 25.61
CA SER A 60 -3.29 -4.17 26.72
C SER A 60 -1.75 -4.13 26.77
N THR A 61 -1.12 -4.21 25.60
CA THR A 61 0.34 -4.18 25.48
C THR A 61 0.91 -2.76 25.36
N SER A 62 0.05 -1.74 25.27
CA SER A 62 0.49 -0.34 25.12
C SER A 62 1.24 0.16 26.34
N LYS A 63 0.89 -0.32 27.55
CA LYS A 63 1.53 0.07 28.81
C LYS A 63 3.00 -0.35 28.90
N TYR A 64 3.39 -1.39 28.15
CA TYR A 64 4.77 -1.88 28.12
C TYR A 64 5.64 -1.17 27.06
N ILE A 65 5.07 -0.24 26.28
CA ILE A 65 5.82 0.48 25.24
C ILE A 65 6.40 1.75 25.83
N ILE A 66 7.70 1.72 26.12
CA ILE A 66 8.45 2.86 26.68
C ILE A 66 8.73 3.92 25.62
N LYS A 67 9.19 3.51 24.43
CA LYS A 67 9.49 4.41 23.31
C LYS A 67 9.05 3.80 21.99
N ARG A 68 8.39 4.60 21.15
CA ARG A 68 8.07 4.20 19.78
C ARG A 68 9.23 4.53 18.85
N ARG A 69 9.52 3.63 17.91
CA ARG A 69 10.50 3.88 16.84
C ARG A 69 10.04 5.08 16.00
N THR A 70 10.92 6.06 15.85
CA THR A 70 10.77 7.14 14.87
C THR A 70 10.98 6.57 13.47
N LYS A 71 10.13 6.97 12.54
CA LYS A 71 10.23 6.59 11.12
C LYS A 71 11.00 7.64 10.36
#